data_AF-A0A1L8URC2-F1
#
_entry.id   AF-A0A1L8URC2-F1
#
_cell.length_a   1.000
_cell.length_b   1.000
_cell.length_c   1.000
_cell.angle_alpha   90.00
_cell.angle_beta   90.00
_cell.angle_gamma   90.00
#
_symmetry.space_group_name_H-M   'P 1'
#
loop_
_entity.id
_entity.type
_entity.pdbx_description
1 polymer ?
#
loop_
_entity_poly.entity_id
_entity_poly.type
_entity_poly.pdbx_seq_one_letter_code
_entity_poly.pdbx_strand_id
1 'polypeptide(L)' 'MLKKSIYAFIITIIYLIVSNAGNLFFGVSKEFSWTTTLWESLFFFLFVLLLQNYRKK' A
#
# COMPACT_ATOMS: atom_id res chain seq x y z
N MET A 1 -8.78 -16.79 -5.30
CA MET A 1 -8.43 -15.41 -5.71
C MET A 1 -9.02 -14.38 -4.75
N LEU A 2 -10.34 -14.40 -4.47
CA LEU A 2 -10.99 -13.44 -3.57
C LEU A 2 -10.32 -13.25 -2.19
N LYS A 3 -9.95 -14.35 -1.50
CA LYS A 3 -9.22 -14.25 -0.22
C LYS A 3 -7.89 -13.50 -0.35
N LYS A 4 -7.11 -13.76 -1.40
CA LYS A 4 -5.83 -13.09 -1.65
C LYS A 4 -6.03 -11.60 -1.95
N SER A 5 -7.08 -11.25 -2.70
CA SER A 5 -7.46 -9.86 -2.96
C SER A 5 -7.83 -9.12 -1.67
N ILE A 6 -8.60 -9.75 -0.78
CA ILE A 6 -8.95 -9.16 0.53
C ILE A 6 -7.68 -8.96 1.38
N TYR A 7 -6.78 -9.93 1.45
CA TYR A 7 -5.53 -9.77 2.20
C TYR A 7 -4.63 -8.67 1.61
N ALA A 8 -4.48 -8.63 0.28
CA ALA A 8 -3.73 -7.57 -0.39
C ALA A 8 -4.34 -6.19 -0.11
N PHE A 9 -5.66 -6.09 -0.08
CA PHE A 9 -6.37 -4.85 0.23
C PHE A 9 -6.13 -4.39 1.68
N ILE A 10 -6.25 -5.31 2.65
CA ILE A 10 -5.97 -5.03 4.07
C ILE A 10 -4.51 -4.55 4.25
N ILE A 11 -3.55 -5.24 3.63
CA ILE A 11 -2.13 -4.86 3.68
C ILE A 11 -1.90 -3.47 3.09
N THR A 12 -2.63 -3.13 2.02
CA THR A 12 -2.54 -1.80 1.39
C THR A 12 -3.11 -0.70 2.29
N ILE A 13 -4.22 -0.95 2.99
CA ILE A 13 -4.75 0.00 3.98
C ILE A 13 -3.73 0.24 5.10
N ILE A 14 -3.11 -0.83 5.61
CA ILE A 14 -2.07 -0.71 6.64
C ILE A 14 -0.90 0.12 6.12
N TYR A 15 -0.44 -0.14 4.91
CA TYR A 15 0.61 0.65 4.24
C TYR A 15 0.23 2.13 4.15
N LEU A 16 -1.00 2.44 3.72
CA LEU A 16 -1.46 3.82 3.58
C LEU A 16 -1.47 4.55 4.94
N ILE A 17 -1.93 3.89 6.01
CA ILE A 17 -1.90 4.46 7.37
C ILE A 17 -0.45 4.72 7.81
N VAL A 18 0.43 3.72 7.69
CA VAL A 18 1.82 3.82 8.16
C VAL A 18 2.61 4.85 7.37
N SER A 19 2.44 4.90 6.04
CA SER A 19 3.11 5.86 5.17
C SER A 19 2.72 7.30 5.52
N ASN A 20 1.40 7.56 5.69
CA ASN A 20 0.91 8.89 6.07
C ASN A 20 1.31 9.28 7.49
N ALA A 21 1.24 8.35 8.45
CA ALA A 21 1.67 8.60 9.82
C ALA A 21 3.18 8.88 9.88
N GLY A 22 3.99 8.07 9.20
CA GLY A 22 5.43 8.28 9.11
C GLY A 22 5.77 9.63 8.48
N ASN A 23 5.09 10.00 7.39
CA ASN A 23 5.27 11.31 6.79
C ASN A 23 4.89 12.46 7.74
N LEU A 24 3.81 12.31 8.53
CA LEU A 24 3.39 13.30 9.53
C LEU A 24 4.41 13.46 10.66
N PHE A 25 4.94 12.36 11.20
CA PHE A 25 5.88 12.40 12.33
C PHE A 25 7.30 12.81 11.95
N PHE A 26 7.78 12.37 10.77
CA PHE A 26 9.17 12.56 10.37
C PHE A 26 9.36 13.63 9.29
N GLY A 27 8.29 14.17 8.72
CA GLY A 27 8.35 15.26 7.73
C GLY A 27 9.14 14.86 6.47
N VAL A 28 9.05 13.59 6.05
CA VAL A 28 9.85 13.00 4.96
C VAL A 28 9.64 13.77 3.65
N SER A 29 8.40 14.17 3.37
CA SER A 29 8.03 14.91 2.16
C SER A 29 7.68 16.36 2.49
N LYS A 30 8.43 17.31 1.92
CA LYS A 30 8.12 18.75 2.01
C LYS A 30 6.79 19.10 1.35
N GLU A 31 6.42 18.41 0.28
CA GLU A 31 5.17 18.59 -0.46
C GLU A 31 4.40 17.28 -0.46
N PHE A 32 3.62 17.07 0.60
CA PHE A 32 2.76 15.91 0.69
C PHE A 32 1.60 16.03 -0.33
N SER A 33 1.51 15.06 -1.24
CA SER A 33 0.46 14.98 -2.26
C SER A 33 -0.36 13.71 -2.10
N TRP A 34 -1.63 13.87 -1.73
CA TRP A 34 -2.60 12.77 -1.63
C TRP A 34 -2.72 11.96 -2.93
N THR A 35 -2.66 12.62 -4.08
CA THR A 35 -2.74 11.94 -5.38
C THR A 35 -1.56 11.00 -5.59
N THR A 36 -0.36 11.43 -5.23
CA THR A 36 0.86 10.60 -5.31
C THR A 36 0.75 9.40 -4.38
N THR A 37 0.34 9.61 -3.13
CA THR A 37 0.17 8.53 -2.14
C THR A 37 -0.90 7.51 -2.55
N LEU A 38 -1.97 7.95 -3.23
CA LEU A 38 -2.98 7.04 -3.79
C LEU A 38 -2.42 6.20 -4.93
N TRP A 39 -1.63 6.79 -5.84
CA TRP A 39 -0.95 6.04 -6.90
C TRP A 39 0.04 5.03 -6.33
N GLU A 40 0.88 5.42 -5.38
CA GLU A 40 1.81 4.54 -4.67
C GLU A 40 1.07 3.37 -4.01
N SER A 41 -0.04 3.64 -3.35
CA SER A 41 -0.86 2.61 -2.69
C SER A 41 -1.50 1.65 -3.70
N LEU A 42 -1.92 2.13 -4.87
CA LEU A 42 -2.43 1.29 -5.95
C LEU A 42 -1.33 0.38 -6.50
N PHE A 43 -0.13 0.91 -6.77
CA PHE A 43 1.01 0.11 -7.21
C PHE A 43 1.41 -0.93 -6.16
N PHE A 44 1.42 -0.54 -4.89
CA PHE A 44 1.71 -1.45 -3.77
C PHE A 44 0.68 -2.58 -3.66
N PHE A 45 -0.62 -2.26 -3.81
CA PHE A 45 -1.68 -3.26 -3.84
C PHE A 45 -1.46 -4.30 -4.95
N LEU A 46 -1.19 -3.82 -6.18
CA LEU A 46 -0.93 -4.69 -7.33
C LEU A 46 0.29 -5.58 -7.07
N PHE A 47 1.37 -5.02 -6.53
CA PHE A 47 2.56 -5.77 -6.16
C PHE A 47 2.25 -6.88 -5.16
N VAL A 48 1.57 -6.56 -4.05
CA VAL A 48 1.20 -7.56 -3.02
C VAL A 48 0.28 -8.63 -3.60
N LEU A 49 -0.69 -8.24 -4.43
CA LEU A 49 -1.62 -9.17 -5.07
C LEU A 49 -0.87 -10.14 -6.00
N LEU A 50 0.04 -9.64 -6.83
CA LEU A 50 0.86 -10.46 -7.71
C LEU A 50 1.78 -11.39 -6.92
N LEU A 51 2.43 -10.89 -5.88
CA LEU A 51 3.31 -11.67 -5.01
C LEU A 51 2.56 -12.83 -4.33
N GLN A 52 1.38 -12.57 -3.79
CA GLN A 52 0.53 -13.60 -3.19
C GLN A 52 0.06 -14.65 -4.21
N ASN A 53 -0.13 -14.26 -5.47
CA ASN A 53 -0.50 -15.19 -6.55
C ASN A 53 0.69 -15.98 -7.09
N TYR A 54 1.87 -15.37 -7.15
CA TYR A 54 3.11 -16.03 -7.56
C TYR A 54 3.54 -17.10 -6.55
N ARG A 55 3.38 -16.84 -5.26
CA ARG A 55 3.64 -17.82 -4.22
C ARG A 55 2.63 -18.97 -4.33
N LYS A 56 3.06 -20.06 -5.00
CA LYS A 56 2.41 -21.37 -4.91
C LYS A 56 2.53 -21.83 -3.45
N LYS A 57 1.42 -22.32 -2.89
CA LYS A 57 1.45 -22.98 -1.57
C LYS A 57 2.30 -24.24 -1.67
#